data_AF-A0A1H3IXZ6-F1
#
_entry.id   AF-A0A1H3IXZ6-F1
#
_cell.length_a   1.000
_cell.length_b   1.000
_cell.length_c   1.000
_cell.angle_alpha   90.00
_cell.angle_beta   90.00
_cell.angle_gamma   90.00
#
_symmetry.space_group_name_H-M   'P 1'
#
loop_
_entity.id
_entity.type
_entity.pdbx_description
1 polymer ?
#
loop_
_entity_poly.entity_id
_entity_poly.type
_entity_poly.pdbx_seq_one_letter_code
_entity_poly.pdbx_strand_id
1 'polypeptide(L)'
;MTTLQATTASNHPTVDPDVVEAIEAIIDDYDFYGSFHSLTIGVVEPDQEDADPYLELYGYVAFEVTKPIFDEDGSVVDRTEYCTEEFLERLAPHLEEQLVVETVGFEKCRFPLLAGQWVAWPDGTLTYNSFDHAPENPSEESATETLDAPSESSA
;
A
#
# COMPACT_ATOMS: atom_id res chain seq x y z
N MET A 1 -22.36 19.29 -2.75
CA MET A 1 -21.75 18.01 -2.36
C MET A 1 -20.28 18.27 -2.14
N THR A 2 -19.64 17.69 -1.13
CA THR A 2 -18.19 17.80 -0.99
C THR A 2 -17.60 16.44 -1.23
N THR A 3 -16.61 16.39 -2.11
CA THR A 3 -15.93 15.18 -2.54
C THR A 3 -14.65 15.06 -1.73
N LEU A 4 -14.35 13.85 -1.24
CA LEU A 4 -13.04 13.53 -0.69
C LEU A 4 -11.97 13.81 -1.75
N GLN A 5 -10.92 14.54 -1.37
CA GLN A 5 -9.73 14.70 -2.20
C GLN A 5 -8.61 13.92 -1.52
N ALA A 6 -7.84 13.16 -2.30
CA ALA A 6 -6.70 12.41 -1.80
C ALA A 6 -5.50 12.59 -2.73
N THR A 7 -4.32 12.43 -2.16
CA THR A 7 -3.05 12.36 -2.87
C THR A 7 -2.32 11.13 -2.38
N THR A 8 -1.78 10.36 -3.32
CA THR A 8 -0.97 9.17 -3.06
C THR A 8 0.40 9.35 -3.73
N ALA A 9 1.44 8.89 -3.05
CA ALA A 9 2.79 8.82 -3.59
C ALA A 9 3.55 7.64 -2.98
N SER A 10 4.66 7.25 -3.61
CA SER A 10 5.57 6.23 -3.11
C SER A 10 7.00 6.72 -2.99
N ASN A 11 7.86 5.91 -2.35
CA ASN A 11 9.28 6.20 -2.13
C ASN A 11 10.21 5.86 -3.32
N HIS A 12 9.66 5.38 -4.44
CA HIS A 12 10.40 4.99 -5.64
C HIS A 12 11.48 3.92 -5.41
N PRO A 13 11.12 2.71 -4.94
CA PRO A 13 12.10 1.66 -4.69
C PRO A 13 12.77 1.21 -5.99
N THR A 14 14.06 0.87 -5.92
CA THR A 14 14.76 0.25 -7.05
C THR A 14 14.20 -1.14 -7.35
N VAL A 15 14.27 -1.53 -8.62
CA VAL A 15 13.85 -2.84 -9.11
C VAL A 15 14.94 -3.43 -9.99
N ASP A 16 15.10 -4.75 -9.93
CA ASP A 16 16.03 -5.46 -10.80
C ASP A 16 15.55 -5.36 -12.27
N PRO A 17 16.39 -4.94 -13.23
CA PRO A 17 16.05 -4.91 -14.65
C PRO A 17 15.47 -6.22 -15.19
N ASP A 18 15.89 -7.38 -14.66
CA ASP A 18 15.45 -8.70 -15.10
C ASP A 18 14.00 -9.02 -14.70
N VAL A 19 13.40 -8.24 -13.78
CA VAL A 19 12.02 -8.45 -13.30
C VAL A 19 11.03 -7.39 -13.76
N VAL A 20 11.44 -6.42 -14.58
CA VAL A 20 10.57 -5.32 -15.05
C VAL A 20 9.34 -5.84 -15.78
N GLU A 21 9.50 -6.77 -16.73
CA GLU A 21 8.36 -7.37 -17.45
C GLU A 21 7.39 -8.10 -16.51
N ALA A 22 7.89 -8.69 -15.42
CA ALA A 22 7.04 -9.37 -14.43
C ALA A 22 6.24 -8.36 -13.60
N ILE A 23 6.86 -7.24 -13.22
CA ILE A 23 6.19 -6.14 -12.51
C ILE A 23 5.11 -5.50 -13.40
N GLU A 24 5.42 -5.22 -14.66
CA GLU A 24 4.46 -4.66 -15.61
C GLU A 24 3.26 -5.60 -15.82
N ALA A 25 3.51 -6.91 -15.99
CA ALA A 25 2.44 -7.89 -16.09
C ALA A 25 1.57 -7.98 -14.83
N ILE A 26 2.15 -7.77 -13.64
CA ILE A 26 1.37 -7.65 -12.40
C ILE A 26 0.52 -6.38 -12.44
N ILE A 27 1.09 -5.23 -12.82
CA ILE A 27 0.36 -3.95 -12.90
C ILE A 27 -0.82 -4.04 -13.87
N ASP A 28 -0.64 -4.65 -15.04
CA ASP A 28 -1.68 -4.83 -16.07
C ASP A 28 -2.88 -5.68 -15.61
N ASP A 29 -2.69 -6.53 -14.60
CA ASP A 29 -3.77 -7.34 -14.02
C ASP A 29 -4.73 -6.51 -13.13
N TYR A 30 -4.36 -5.27 -12.78
CA TYR A 30 -5.12 -4.43 -11.85
C TYR A 30 -5.46 -3.06 -12.42
N ASP A 31 -6.37 -2.41 -11.71
CA ASP A 31 -7.01 -1.17 -12.09
C ASP A 31 -6.84 -0.14 -10.95
N PHE A 32 -6.31 1.04 -11.27
CA PHE A 32 -5.86 2.05 -10.31
C PHE A 32 -6.59 3.40 -10.44
N TYR A 33 -7.90 3.40 -10.63
CA TYR A 33 -8.71 4.63 -10.72
C TYR A 33 -9.70 4.75 -9.56
N GLY A 34 -10.08 5.98 -9.25
CA GLY A 34 -11.24 6.28 -8.42
C GLY A 34 -12.21 7.21 -9.13
N SER A 35 -13.18 7.75 -8.39
CA SER A 35 -14.33 8.44 -8.99
C SER A 35 -14.01 9.60 -9.94
N PHE A 36 -12.83 10.22 -9.83
CA PHE A 36 -12.46 11.41 -10.63
C PHE A 36 -10.98 11.50 -11.07
N HIS A 37 -10.10 10.64 -10.55
CA HIS A 37 -8.67 10.66 -10.84
C HIS A 37 -8.13 9.23 -10.87
N SER A 38 -6.99 9.03 -11.51
CA SER A 38 -6.23 7.77 -11.50
C SER A 38 -4.91 7.94 -10.75
N LEU A 39 -4.34 6.80 -10.35
CA LEU A 39 -2.93 6.70 -10.03
C LEU A 39 -2.16 6.37 -11.30
N THR A 40 -0.99 6.98 -11.43
CA THR A 40 0.08 6.49 -12.27
C THR A 40 0.85 5.46 -11.47
N ILE A 41 1.07 4.30 -12.07
CA ILE A 41 1.95 3.27 -11.54
C ILE A 41 2.70 2.63 -12.71
N GLY A 42 3.99 2.37 -12.53
CA GLY A 42 4.82 1.78 -13.58
C GLY A 42 6.28 1.76 -13.19
N VAL A 43 7.09 1.04 -13.96
CA VAL A 43 8.54 1.06 -13.82
C VAL A 43 9.10 2.16 -14.72
N VAL A 44 10.04 2.94 -14.19
CA VAL A 44 10.73 4.01 -14.93
C VAL A 44 12.17 3.62 -15.15
N GLU A 45 12.59 3.62 -16.42
CA GLU A 45 13.99 3.51 -16.81
C GLU A 45 14.64 4.91 -16.77
N PRO A 46 15.66 5.13 -15.92
CA PRO A 46 16.32 6.42 -15.84
C PRO A 46 17.18 6.72 -17.06
N ASP A 47 17.30 8.00 -17.43
CA ASP A 47 18.16 8.45 -18.56
C ASP A 47 19.67 8.24 -18.33
N GLN A 48 20.09 7.86 -17.11
CA GLN A 48 21.49 7.66 -16.76
C GLN A 48 21.90 6.21 -17.06
N GLU A 49 22.94 6.00 -17.85
CA GLU A 49 23.39 4.66 -18.30
C GLU A 49 23.70 3.65 -17.18
N ASP A 50 24.00 4.13 -15.96
CA ASP A 50 24.39 3.30 -14.82
C ASP A 50 23.35 3.33 -13.67
N ALA A 51 22.13 3.81 -13.91
CA ALA A 51 21.09 3.86 -12.90
C ALA A 51 20.08 2.73 -13.09
N ASP A 52 19.75 2.05 -12.00
CA ASP A 52 18.75 0.97 -12.00
C ASP A 52 17.33 1.54 -12.18
N PRO A 53 16.42 0.77 -12.84
CA PRO A 53 15.02 1.15 -12.92
C PRO A 53 14.39 1.23 -11.53
N TYR A 54 13.34 2.03 -11.41
CA TYR A 54 12.61 2.18 -10.15
C TYR A 54 11.09 2.14 -10.38
N LEU A 55 10.36 1.69 -9.36
CA LEU A 55 8.91 1.66 -9.38
C LEU A 55 8.35 3.04 -9.00
N GLU A 56 7.61 3.67 -9.89
CA GLU A 56 6.90 4.93 -9.61
C GLU A 56 5.43 4.65 -9.32
N LEU A 57 4.89 5.31 -8.29
CA LEU A 57 3.46 5.30 -7.97
C LEU A 57 3.06 6.65 -7.38
N TYR A 58 2.16 7.36 -8.04
CA TYR A 58 1.60 8.61 -7.55
C TYR A 58 0.25 8.95 -8.18
N GLY A 59 -0.53 9.82 -7.54
CA GLY A 59 -1.72 10.39 -8.14
C GLY A 59 -2.62 11.13 -7.16
N TYR A 60 -3.81 11.50 -7.63
CA TYR A 60 -4.77 12.33 -6.91
C TYR A 60 -6.04 11.57 -6.51
N VAL A 61 -5.84 10.34 -6.02
CA VAL A 61 -6.89 9.44 -5.55
C VAL A 61 -6.33 8.61 -4.38
N ALA A 62 -7.20 7.99 -3.59
CA ALA A 62 -6.75 7.07 -2.54
C ALA A 62 -6.12 5.82 -3.16
N PHE A 63 -5.17 5.21 -2.46
CA PHE A 63 -4.57 3.95 -2.88
C PHE A 63 -5.51 2.77 -2.60
N GLU A 64 -6.40 2.52 -3.56
CA GLU A 64 -7.36 1.41 -3.56
C GLU A 64 -7.23 0.68 -4.89
N VAL A 65 -6.70 -0.55 -4.85
CA VAL A 65 -6.49 -1.36 -6.06
C VAL A 65 -7.72 -2.23 -6.31
N THR A 66 -8.14 -2.27 -7.57
CA THR A 66 -9.26 -3.12 -8.02
C THR A 66 -8.79 -4.06 -9.11
N LYS A 67 -9.56 -5.12 -9.37
CA LYS A 67 -9.26 -6.08 -10.44
C LYS A 67 -10.39 -6.10 -11.47
N PRO A 68 -10.13 -5.86 -12.77
CA PRO A 68 -11.16 -5.88 -13.80
C PRO A 68 -11.78 -7.27 -13.98
N ILE A 69 -13.10 -7.31 -14.14
CA ILE A 69 -13.87 -8.49 -14.53
C ILE A 69 -14.31 -8.28 -15.98
N PHE A 70 -13.87 -9.18 -16.86
CA PHE A 70 -14.14 -9.11 -18.29
C PHE A 70 -15.31 -10.00 -18.69
N ASP A 71 -16.07 -9.57 -19.70
CA ASP A 71 -17.02 -10.43 -20.41
C ASP A 71 -16.34 -11.25 -21.53
N GLU A 72 -17.13 -12.02 -22.27
CA GLU A 72 -16.65 -12.85 -23.40
C GLU A 72 -16.04 -12.03 -24.55
N ASP A 73 -16.39 -10.74 -24.66
CA ASP A 73 -15.90 -9.81 -25.67
C ASP A 73 -14.66 -9.01 -25.20
N GLY A 74 -14.20 -9.24 -23.96
CA GLY A 74 -13.04 -8.57 -23.36
C GLY A 74 -13.32 -7.16 -22.83
N SER A 75 -14.59 -6.79 -22.67
CA SER A 75 -14.97 -5.51 -22.05
C SER A 75 -15.07 -5.65 -20.54
N VAL A 76 -14.60 -4.62 -19.80
CA VAL A 76 -14.73 -4.59 -18.33
C VAL A 76 -16.19 -4.34 -17.95
N VAL A 77 -16.83 -5.32 -17.33
CA VAL A 77 -18.24 -5.27 -16.91
C VAL A 77 -18.43 -4.95 -15.43
N ASP A 78 -17.45 -5.33 -14.61
CA ASP A 78 -17.45 -5.10 -13.18
C ASP A 78 -16.02 -5.21 -12.64
N ARG A 79 -15.82 -5.00 -11.34
CA ARG A 79 -14.51 -5.04 -10.71
C ARG A 79 -14.54 -5.60 -9.32
N THR A 80 -13.51 -6.39 -9.01
CA THR A 80 -13.30 -6.87 -7.65
C THR A 80 -12.64 -5.75 -6.84
N GLU A 81 -13.30 -5.35 -5.76
CA GLU A 81 -12.80 -4.36 -4.81
C GLU A 81 -11.85 -5.01 -3.79
N TYR A 82 -11.09 -4.18 -3.05
CA TYR A 82 -10.19 -4.61 -1.97
C TYR A 82 -9.03 -5.52 -2.41
N CYS A 83 -8.48 -5.29 -3.60
CA CYS A 83 -7.35 -6.07 -4.13
C CYS A 83 -5.97 -5.49 -3.73
N THR A 84 -5.91 -4.46 -2.88
CA THR A 84 -4.64 -3.79 -2.52
C THR A 84 -3.63 -4.75 -1.89
N GLU A 85 -4.04 -5.60 -0.95
CA GLU A 85 -3.13 -6.59 -0.34
C GLU A 85 -2.65 -7.61 -1.38
N GLU A 86 -3.55 -8.23 -2.15
CA GLU A 86 -3.19 -9.18 -3.23
C GLU A 86 -2.19 -8.59 -4.22
N PHE A 87 -2.41 -7.33 -4.63
CA PHE A 87 -1.51 -6.61 -5.51
C PHE A 87 -0.11 -6.46 -4.88
N LEU A 88 -0.04 -5.97 -3.64
CA LEU A 88 1.23 -5.78 -2.93
C LEU A 88 1.95 -7.10 -2.64
N GLU A 89 1.22 -8.18 -2.32
CA GLU A 89 1.79 -9.52 -2.11
C GLU A 89 2.45 -10.06 -3.38
N ARG A 90 1.84 -9.83 -4.54
CA ARG A 90 2.40 -10.23 -5.83
C ARG A 90 3.60 -9.39 -6.23
N LEU A 91 3.57 -8.10 -5.92
CA LEU A 91 4.64 -7.16 -6.25
C LEU A 91 5.88 -7.34 -5.37
N ALA A 92 5.67 -7.62 -4.07
CA ALA A 92 6.72 -7.68 -3.05
C ALA A 92 7.96 -8.52 -3.42
N PRO A 93 7.83 -9.76 -3.95
CA PRO A 93 8.99 -10.57 -4.32
C PRO A 93 9.88 -10.00 -5.42
N HIS A 94 9.41 -8.97 -6.14
CA HIS A 94 10.14 -8.32 -7.23
C HIS A 94 10.83 -7.01 -6.80
N LEU A 95 10.68 -6.60 -5.54
CA LEU A 95 11.29 -5.39 -5.01
C LEU A 95 12.69 -5.67 -4.46
N GLU A 96 13.64 -4.76 -4.67
CA GLU A 96 14.96 -4.84 -4.03
C GLU A 96 14.96 -4.20 -2.63
N GLU A 97 14.07 -3.23 -2.42
CA GLU A 97 13.86 -2.53 -1.16
C GLU A 97 12.37 -2.36 -0.86
N GLN A 98 12.04 -1.92 0.35
CA GLN A 98 10.65 -1.75 0.76
C GLN A 98 9.91 -0.73 -0.12
N LEU A 99 8.74 -1.11 -0.64
CA LEU A 99 7.79 -0.16 -1.22
C LEU A 99 6.98 0.46 -0.10
N VAL A 100 7.00 1.78 -0.02
CA VAL A 100 6.18 2.57 0.89
C VAL A 100 5.20 3.37 0.05
N VAL A 101 3.89 3.17 0.25
CA VAL A 101 2.84 3.93 -0.43
C VAL A 101 2.07 4.73 0.61
N GLU A 102 2.14 6.05 0.51
CA GLU A 102 1.50 6.97 1.43
C GLU A 102 0.30 7.62 0.76
N THR A 103 -0.81 7.68 1.48
CA THR A 103 -2.04 8.34 1.03
C THR A 103 -2.50 9.34 2.07
N VAL A 104 -2.81 10.55 1.66
CA VAL A 104 -3.42 11.58 2.52
C VAL A 104 -4.62 12.19 1.80
N GLY A 105 -5.76 12.25 2.47
CA GLY A 105 -6.98 12.82 1.95
C GLY A 105 -7.76 13.66 2.96
N PHE A 106 -8.59 14.55 2.42
CA PHE A 106 -9.32 15.55 3.19
C PHE A 106 -10.66 15.88 2.55
N GLU A 107 -11.55 16.43 3.38
CA GLU A 107 -12.86 16.90 2.95
C GLU A 107 -13.12 18.31 3.52
N LYS A 108 -13.11 19.34 2.65
CA LYS A 108 -13.11 20.76 3.06
C LYS A 108 -11.97 21.06 4.07
N CYS A 109 -12.30 21.47 5.29
CA CYS A 109 -11.35 21.81 6.34
C CYS A 109 -11.11 20.66 7.34
N ARG A 110 -11.61 19.45 7.06
CA ARG A 110 -11.37 18.24 7.88
C ARG A 110 -10.16 17.53 7.31
N PHE A 111 -9.00 17.70 7.97
CA PHE A 111 -7.70 17.20 7.52
C PHE A 111 -6.89 16.63 8.72
N PRO A 112 -6.21 15.49 8.54
CA PRO A 112 -6.46 14.49 7.49
C PRO A 112 -7.76 13.74 7.82
N LEU A 113 -8.63 13.51 6.83
CA LEU A 113 -9.78 12.60 6.98
C LEU A 113 -9.41 11.17 6.59
N LEU A 114 -8.43 11.04 5.69
CA LEU A 114 -7.76 9.81 5.31
C LEU A 114 -6.27 10.08 5.46
N ALA A 115 -5.55 9.22 6.17
CA ALA A 115 -4.10 9.23 6.11
C ALA A 115 -3.63 7.82 6.45
N GLY A 116 -2.84 7.23 5.57
CA GLY A 116 -2.38 5.87 5.74
C GLY A 116 -1.13 5.58 4.94
N GLN A 117 -0.44 4.54 5.34
CA GLN A 117 0.81 4.07 4.76
C GLN A 117 0.76 2.56 4.61
N TRP A 118 0.86 2.09 3.38
CA TRP A 118 1.18 0.70 3.08
C TRP A 118 2.69 0.54 3.00
N VAL A 119 3.21 -0.56 3.55
CA VAL A 119 4.60 -0.97 3.38
C VAL A 119 4.63 -2.41 2.92
N ALA A 120 5.26 -2.66 1.78
CA ALA A 120 5.52 -3.99 1.23
C ALA A 120 7.03 -4.25 1.22
N TRP A 121 7.44 -5.32 1.90
CA TRP A 121 8.84 -5.73 2.00
C TRP A 121 9.18 -6.81 0.97
N PRO A 122 10.44 -6.90 0.49
CA PRO A 122 10.87 -7.94 -0.45
C PRO A 122 10.63 -9.39 0.02
N ASP A 123 10.51 -9.62 1.32
CA ASP A 123 10.23 -10.93 1.91
C ASP A 123 8.74 -11.32 1.90
N GLY A 124 7.88 -10.45 1.34
CA GLY A 124 6.42 -10.64 1.31
C GLY A 124 5.70 -10.09 2.54
N THR A 125 6.40 -9.52 3.52
CA THR A 125 5.76 -8.90 4.68
C THR A 125 5.01 -7.63 4.24
N LEU A 126 3.73 -7.53 4.60
CA LEU A 126 2.91 -6.35 4.40
C LEU A 126 2.52 -5.71 5.74
N THR A 127 2.55 -4.38 5.80
CA THR A 127 1.97 -3.63 6.92
C THR A 127 1.14 -2.46 6.42
N TYR A 128 0.06 -2.15 7.13
CA TYR A 128 -0.76 -0.96 6.91
C TYR A 128 -0.87 -0.17 8.20
N ASN A 129 -0.48 1.10 8.15
CA ASN A 129 -0.59 2.04 9.25
C ASN A 129 -1.57 3.15 8.86
N SER A 130 -2.61 3.37 9.68
CA SER A 130 -3.58 4.46 9.49
C SER A 130 -3.42 5.52 10.58
N PHE A 131 -3.58 6.79 10.21
CA PHE A 131 -3.75 7.90 11.14
C PHE A 131 -5.24 8.08 11.43
N ASP A 132 -5.85 7.10 12.11
CA ASP A 132 -7.24 7.18 12.53
C ASP A 132 -7.40 8.18 13.69
N HIS A 133 -8.45 9.02 13.63
CA HIS A 133 -8.82 9.93 14.71
C HIS A 133 -9.68 9.22 15.79
N ALA A 134 -9.95 7.93 15.63
CA ALA A 134 -10.61 7.07 16.60
C ALA A 134 -9.65 6.00 17.13
N PRO A 135 -8.62 6.36 17.92
CA PRO A 135 -7.71 5.36 18.50
C PRO A 135 -8.48 4.40 19.40
N GLU A 136 -8.24 3.10 19.23
CA GLU A 136 -8.71 2.10 20.17
C GLU A 136 -7.97 2.29 21.50
N ASN A 137 -8.70 2.36 22.60
CA ASN A 137 -8.09 2.42 23.93
C ASN A 137 -7.46 1.05 24.22
N PRO A 138 -6.14 0.92 24.42
CA PRO A 138 -5.54 -0.36 24.77
C PRO A 138 -6.11 -0.82 26.11
N SER A 139 -7.06 -1.76 26.09
CA SER A 139 -7.55 -2.39 27.30
C SER A 139 -6.39 -3.14 27.99
N GLU A 140 -6.30 -2.98 29.31
CA GLU A 140 -5.19 -3.33 30.22
C GLU A 140 -4.69 -4.80 30.24
N GLU A 141 -5.03 -5.64 29.26
CA GLU A 141 -4.77 -7.08 29.31
C GLU A 141 -3.31 -7.47 29.01
N SER A 142 -2.48 -6.57 28.48
CA SER A 142 -1.05 -6.84 28.23
C SER A 142 -0.13 -6.57 29.43
N ALA A 143 -0.66 -6.22 30.61
CA ALA A 143 0.13 -5.85 31.79
C ALA A 143 0.24 -6.95 32.86
N THR A 144 -0.08 -8.21 32.54
CA THR A 144 0.05 -9.33 33.51
C THR A 144 0.82 -10.53 32.94
N GLU A 145 2.03 -10.29 32.44
CA GLU A 145 3.07 -11.33 32.38
C GLU A 145 4.36 -10.85 33.03
N THR A 146 4.33 -10.64 34.34
CA THR A 146 5.47 -10.92 35.23
C THR A 146 5.01 -10.71 36.66
N LEU A 147 4.85 -11.80 37.42
CA LEU A 147 5.14 -11.91 38.85
C LEU A 147 4.62 -13.27 39.35
N ASP A 148 5.47 -14.29 39.29
CA ASP A 148 5.48 -15.28 40.37
C ASP A 148 6.86 -15.93 40.47
N ALA A 149 7.69 -15.37 41.35
CA ALA A 149 8.82 -16.08 41.94
C ALA A 149 8.60 -16.02 43.46
N PRO A 150 8.32 -17.15 44.13
CA PRO A 150 8.12 -17.14 45.57
C PRO A 150 9.46 -16.89 46.26
N SER A 151 9.56 -15.74 46.93
CA SER A 151 10.61 -15.47 47.91
C SER A 151 10.20 -16.08 49.24
N GLU A 152 10.69 -17.28 49.55
CA GLU A 152 10.63 -17.82 50.92
C GLU A 152 11.65 -17.06 51.79
N SER A 153 11.16 -16.38 52.82
CA SER A 153 11.97 -15.62 53.77
C SER A 153 12.24 -16.43 55.04
N SER A 154 13.55 -16.60 55.29
CA SER A 154 14.26 -16.49 56.58
C SER A 154 14.05 -17.49 57.73
N ALA A 155 15.23 -17.98 58.17
CA ALA A 155 15.74 -18.07 59.55
C ALA A 155 14.98 -18.87 60.62
#